data_AF-A0A9E0GTX2-F1
#
_entry.id   AF-A0A9E0GTX2-F1
#
_cell.length_a   1.000
_cell.length_b   1.000
_cell.length_c   1.000
_cell.angle_alpha   90.00
_cell.angle_beta   90.00
_cell.angle_gamma   90.00
#
_symmetry.space_group_name_H-M   'P 1'
#
loop_
_entity.id
_entity.type
_entity.pdbx_description
1 polymer ?
#
loop_
_entity_poly.entity_id
_entity_poly.type
_entity_poly.pdbx_seq_one_letter_code
_entity_poly.pdbx_strand_id
1 'polypeptide(L)'
;MDGRIITTARLMMGVIYVVSGLNWWFKMITPYPSISDFVSSPPPPDMVGEMIKTGVLFHIVKGTELLAGLALLGNRFVPLMLVAVLPITINIAIVDVFFIAHLRGIVMGSGSFILNIFLMLAYIGHYRGVLTVRATPDLAGEAAPVDDSSSVAPALARGLSRIMPFFGAFAILMAVAMLYFVTTLMIQYAQNPLPLSALHPPSPPPAH
;
A
#
# COMPACT_ATOMS: atom_id res chain seq x y z
N MET A 1 -6.20 -3.47 -23.58
CA MET A 1 -6.76 -3.61 -22.23
C MET A 1 -7.61 -2.39 -21.96
N ASP A 2 -8.82 -2.57 -21.45
CA ASP A 2 -9.74 -1.45 -21.26
C ASP A 2 -9.21 -0.50 -20.19
N GLY A 3 -9.11 0.80 -20.51
CA GLY A 3 -8.67 1.83 -19.56
C GLY A 3 -9.53 1.91 -18.29
N ARG A 4 -10.75 1.33 -18.35
CA ARG A 4 -11.65 1.17 -17.21
C ARG A 4 -11.04 0.30 -16.12
N ILE A 5 -10.40 -0.82 -16.45
CA ILE A 5 -9.79 -1.73 -15.46
C ILE A 5 -8.70 -1.02 -14.66
N ILE A 6 -7.84 -0.26 -15.35
CA ILE A 6 -6.75 0.51 -14.72
C ILE A 6 -7.35 1.57 -13.79
N THR A 7 -8.37 2.29 -14.26
CA THR A 7 -9.05 3.31 -13.47
C THR A 7 -9.69 2.71 -12.22
N THR A 8 -10.40 1.58 -12.36
CA THR A 8 -11.01 0.88 -11.23
C THR A 8 -9.97 0.42 -10.22
N ALA A 9 -8.89 -0.24 -10.67
CA ALA A 9 -7.80 -0.67 -9.79
C ALA A 9 -7.17 0.53 -9.05
N ARG A 10 -6.94 1.64 -9.75
CA ARG A 10 -6.40 2.88 -9.17
C ARG A 10 -7.32 3.42 -8.08
N LEU A 11 -8.63 3.48 -8.33
CA LEU A 11 -9.60 3.98 -7.37
C LEU A 11 -9.70 3.07 -6.14
N MET A 12 -9.80 1.75 -6.35
CA MET A 12 -9.89 0.79 -5.24
C MET A 12 -8.64 0.84 -4.36
N MET A 13 -7.45 0.86 -4.97
CA MET A 13 -6.18 1.01 -4.24
C MET A 13 -6.11 2.34 -3.49
N GLY A 14 -6.55 3.42 -4.14
CA GLY A 14 -6.62 4.75 -3.54
C GLY A 14 -7.46 4.77 -2.27
N VAL A 15 -8.67 4.18 -2.31
CA VAL A 15 -9.55 4.06 -1.14
C VAL A 15 -8.87 3.25 -0.03
N ILE A 16 -8.30 2.09 -0.35
CA ILE A 16 -7.63 1.21 0.63
C ILE A 16 -6.52 1.98 1.37
N TYR A 17 -5.69 2.72 0.64
CA TYR A 17 -4.60 3.51 1.22
C TYR A 17 -5.06 4.69 2.05
N VAL A 18 -6.12 5.39 1.63
CA VAL A 18 -6.71 6.46 2.45
C VAL A 18 -7.23 5.89 3.77
N VAL A 19 -7.97 4.78 3.73
CA VAL A 19 -8.52 4.15 4.94
C VAL A 19 -7.39 3.63 5.83
N SER A 20 -6.41 2.92 5.27
CA SER A 20 -5.24 2.41 6.00
C SER A 20 -4.43 3.52 6.64
N GLY A 21 -4.14 4.59 5.89
CA GLY A 21 -3.38 5.74 6.36
C GLY A 21 -4.12 6.48 7.47
N LEU A 22 -5.38 6.87 7.24
CA LEU A 22 -6.19 7.55 8.26
C LEU A 22 -6.41 6.70 9.51
N ASN A 23 -6.47 5.37 9.40
CA ASN A 23 -6.67 4.49 10.55
C ASN A 23 -5.61 4.68 11.64
N TRP A 24 -4.38 5.02 11.24
CA TRP A 24 -3.29 5.25 12.18
C TRP A 24 -3.57 6.39 13.17
N TRP A 25 -4.24 7.46 12.71
CA TRP A 25 -4.55 8.63 13.53
C TRP A 25 -5.98 8.62 14.11
N PHE A 26 -6.95 8.06 13.38
CA PHE A 26 -8.37 8.18 13.72
C PHE A 26 -9.05 6.87 14.16
N LYS A 27 -8.31 5.75 14.29
CA LYS A 27 -8.81 4.42 14.68
C LYS A 27 -10.20 4.10 14.09
N MET A 28 -10.21 3.62 12.85
CA MET A 28 -11.43 3.27 12.12
C MET A 28 -11.67 1.76 11.97
N ILE A 29 -10.60 0.96 12.12
CA ILE A 29 -10.62 -0.49 11.97
C ILE A 29 -9.80 -1.16 13.08
N THR A 30 -10.40 -2.15 13.74
CA THR A 30 -9.74 -3.10 14.65
C THR A 30 -9.62 -4.45 13.96
N PRO A 31 -8.53 -5.23 14.13
CA PRO A 31 -7.45 -5.05 15.11
C PRO A 31 -6.21 -4.33 14.52
N TYR A 32 -6.33 -3.58 13.42
CA TYR A 32 -5.17 -2.89 12.86
C TYR A 32 -4.60 -1.85 13.84
N PRO A 33 -3.27 -1.77 13.98
CA PRO A 33 -2.63 -0.87 14.91
C PRO A 33 -2.87 0.60 14.55
N SER A 34 -3.07 1.41 15.58
CA SER A 34 -3.20 2.86 15.54
C SER A 34 -2.39 3.48 16.67
N ILE A 35 -2.06 4.78 16.57
CA ILE A 35 -1.25 5.46 17.58
C ILE A 35 -1.91 5.41 18.97
N SER A 36 -3.24 5.44 19.05
CA SER A 36 -3.97 5.45 20.32
C SER A 36 -3.90 4.12 21.06
N ASP A 37 -3.65 3.00 20.36
CA ASP A 37 -3.48 1.69 21.01
C ASP A 37 -2.23 1.62 21.88
N PHE A 38 -1.21 2.41 21.54
CA PHE A 38 0.10 2.36 22.19
C PHE A 38 0.26 3.37 23.33
N VAL A 39 -0.77 4.19 23.57
CA VAL A 39 -0.83 5.09 24.73
C VAL A 39 -1.01 4.29 26.01
N SER A 40 -1.78 3.19 25.96
CA SER A 40 -2.14 2.37 27.12
C SER A 40 -1.51 0.97 27.12
N SER A 41 -0.95 0.51 25.99
CA SER A 41 -0.30 -0.79 25.88
C SER A 41 1.06 -0.66 25.19
N PRO A 42 2.12 -1.32 25.68
CA PRO A 42 3.38 -1.35 24.97
C PRO A 42 3.20 -2.03 23.60
N PRO A 43 3.89 -1.55 22.55
CA PRO A 43 3.84 -2.22 21.25
C PRO A 43 4.35 -3.66 21.36
N PRO A 44 3.81 -4.60 20.54
CA PRO A 44 4.27 -5.98 20.55
C PRO A 44 5.80 -6.08 20.39
N PRO A 45 6.46 -7.11 20.95
CA PRO A 45 7.89 -7.30 20.77
C PRO A 45 8.22 -7.93 19.40
N ASP A 46 7.51 -7.51 18.36
CA ASP A 46 7.73 -7.92 16.98
C ASP A 46 8.28 -6.74 16.16
N MET A 47 8.65 -7.00 14.91
CA MET A 47 9.22 -5.97 14.04
C MET A 47 8.30 -4.75 13.90
N VAL A 48 6.98 -4.98 13.80
CA VAL A 48 6.00 -3.90 13.66
C VAL A 48 5.92 -3.07 14.93
N GLY A 49 5.94 -3.71 16.10
CA GLY A 49 5.93 -3.03 17.38
C GLY A 49 7.20 -2.21 17.62
N GLU A 50 8.38 -2.66 17.19
CA GLU A 50 9.60 -1.84 17.25
C GLU A 50 9.53 -0.58 16.36
N MET A 51 8.93 -0.70 15.16
CA MET A 51 8.67 0.45 14.29
C MET A 51 7.69 1.44 14.92
N ILE A 52 6.75 0.94 15.72
CA ILE A 52 5.76 1.73 16.43
C ILE A 52 6.37 2.40 17.68
N LYS A 53 7.24 1.69 18.43
CA LYS A 53 7.96 2.23 19.60
C LYS A 53 8.80 3.44 19.21
N THR A 54 9.51 3.34 18.10
CA THR A 54 10.30 4.45 17.54
C THR A 54 9.40 5.53 16.92
N GLY A 55 8.20 5.16 16.47
CA GLY A 55 7.11 6.04 16.01
C GLY A 55 7.34 6.66 14.63
N VAL A 56 8.52 7.24 14.42
CA VAL A 56 8.88 8.01 13.21
C VAL A 56 8.64 7.20 11.93
N LEU A 57 9.06 5.93 11.90
CA LEU A 57 8.95 5.11 10.70
C LEU A 57 7.48 4.77 10.38
N PHE A 58 6.68 4.43 11.38
CA PHE A 58 5.26 4.11 11.16
C PHE A 58 4.44 5.35 10.76
N HIS A 59 4.75 6.53 11.32
CA HIS A 59 4.19 7.81 10.88
C HIS A 59 4.50 8.11 9.41
N ILE A 60 5.75 7.93 8.99
CA ILE A 60 6.16 8.16 7.60
C ILE A 60 5.47 7.18 6.67
N VAL A 61 5.42 5.90 7.03
CA VAL A 61 4.75 4.86 6.22
C VAL A 61 3.27 5.20 6.04
N LYS A 62 2.53 5.44 7.13
CA LYS A 62 1.09 5.72 7.07
C LYS A 62 0.78 7.07 6.42
N GLY A 63 1.65 8.05 6.58
CA GLY A 63 1.54 9.34 5.91
C GLY A 63 1.75 9.22 4.40
N THR A 64 2.73 8.41 3.99
CA THR A 64 3.01 8.15 2.57
C THR A 64 1.87 7.35 1.92
N GLU A 65 1.31 6.35 2.62
CA GLU A 65 0.10 5.64 2.17
C GLU A 65 -1.07 6.62 1.98
N LEU A 66 -1.33 7.49 2.96
CA LEU A 66 -2.41 8.46 2.88
C LEU A 66 -2.23 9.41 1.69
N LEU A 67 -1.04 9.99 1.52
CA LEU A 67 -0.73 10.86 0.39
C LEU A 67 -0.88 10.14 -0.95
N ALA A 68 -0.43 8.89 -1.03
CA ALA A 68 -0.58 8.09 -2.24
C ALA A 68 -2.04 7.77 -2.53
N GLY A 69 -2.81 7.42 -1.51
CA GLY A 69 -4.24 7.18 -1.64
C GLY A 69 -4.96 8.40 -2.22
N LEU A 70 -4.73 9.58 -1.65
CA LEU A 70 -5.31 10.84 -2.14
C LEU A 70 -4.87 11.17 -3.57
N ALA A 71 -3.59 10.99 -3.89
CA ALA A 71 -3.03 11.17 -5.22
C ALA A 71 -3.65 10.23 -6.27
N LEU A 72 -3.83 8.95 -5.93
CA LEU A 72 -4.46 7.95 -6.80
C LEU A 72 -5.94 8.26 -7.04
N LEU A 73 -6.67 8.68 -6.00
CA LEU A 73 -8.08 9.09 -6.12
C LEU A 73 -8.22 10.36 -6.96
N GLY A 74 -7.38 11.37 -6.70
CA GLY A 74 -7.34 12.64 -7.43
C GLY A 74 -6.70 12.56 -8.82
N ASN A 75 -6.21 11.39 -9.24
CA ASN A 75 -5.45 11.19 -10.48
C ASN A 75 -4.28 12.19 -10.64
N ARG A 76 -3.58 12.49 -9.55
CA ARG A 76 -2.50 13.48 -9.51
C ARG A 76 -1.23 12.80 -9.03
N PHE A 77 -0.12 12.97 -9.76
CA PHE A 77 1.18 12.35 -9.43
C PHE A 77 1.14 10.81 -9.29
N VAL A 78 0.22 10.13 -9.99
CA VAL A 78 0.01 8.67 -9.84
C VAL A 78 1.29 7.86 -10.03
N PRO A 79 2.09 8.03 -11.12
CA PRO A 79 3.29 7.23 -11.30
C PRO A 79 4.35 7.48 -10.21
N LEU A 80 4.48 8.74 -9.76
CA LEU A 80 5.39 9.11 -8.68
C LEU A 80 5.02 8.40 -7.36
N MET A 81 3.73 8.45 -7.00
CA MET A 81 3.27 7.86 -5.74
C MET A 81 3.32 6.34 -5.75
N LEU A 82 3.12 5.69 -6.91
CA LEU A 82 3.28 4.24 -7.03
C LEU A 82 4.72 3.82 -6.72
N VAL A 83 5.71 4.56 -7.25
CA VAL A 83 7.14 4.34 -6.95
C VAL A 83 7.45 4.62 -5.49
N ALA A 84 6.92 5.72 -4.94
CA ALA A 84 7.16 6.09 -3.53
C ALA A 84 6.64 5.04 -2.54
N VAL A 85 5.50 4.39 -2.85
CA VAL A 85 4.88 3.37 -1.99
C VAL A 85 5.38 1.95 -2.30
N LEU A 86 6.09 1.72 -3.41
CA LEU A 86 6.67 0.42 -3.73
C LEU A 86 7.51 -0.20 -2.58
N PRO A 87 8.48 0.50 -1.95
CA PRO A 87 9.21 -0.08 -0.82
C PRO A 87 8.30 -0.39 0.37
N ILE A 88 7.22 0.38 0.55
CA ILE A 88 6.24 0.15 1.61
C ILE A 88 5.44 -1.13 1.32
N THR A 89 4.91 -1.30 0.10
CA THR A 89 4.12 -2.50 -0.25
C THR A 89 4.92 -3.78 -0.20
N ILE A 90 6.21 -3.74 -0.57
CA ILE A 90 7.11 -4.88 -0.44
C ILE A 90 7.24 -5.29 1.03
N ASN A 91 7.49 -4.33 1.92
CA ASN A 91 7.61 -4.61 3.35
C ASN A 91 6.29 -5.16 3.93
N ILE A 92 5.14 -4.55 3.59
CA ILE A 92 3.83 -5.04 4.03
C ILE A 92 3.61 -6.47 3.54
N ALA A 93 3.87 -6.76 2.26
CA ALA A 93 3.72 -8.11 1.71
C ALA A 93 4.60 -9.14 2.43
N ILE A 94 5.86 -8.78 2.75
CA ILE A 94 6.76 -9.68 3.47
C ILE A 94 6.23 -9.97 4.87
N VAL A 95 5.89 -8.92 5.63
CA VAL A 95 5.37 -9.06 7.00
C VAL A 95 4.08 -9.87 7.02
N ASP A 96 3.13 -9.50 6.19
CA ASP A 96 1.80 -10.09 6.21
C ASP A 96 1.79 -11.54 5.74
N VAL A 97 2.61 -11.87 4.73
CA VAL A 97 2.65 -13.23 4.15
C VAL A 97 3.48 -14.18 4.98
N PHE A 98 4.67 -13.75 5.45
CA PHE A 98 5.63 -14.67 6.08
C PHE A 98 5.63 -14.62 7.61
N PHE A 99 5.31 -13.48 8.21
CA PHE A 99 5.38 -13.32 9.68
C PHE A 99 4.02 -13.41 10.35
N ILE A 100 3.02 -12.70 9.81
CA ILE A 100 1.64 -12.75 10.34
C ILE A 100 0.95 -14.04 9.87
N ALA A 101 1.11 -14.40 8.59
CA ALA A 101 0.66 -15.66 7.99
C ALA A 101 -0.83 -16.00 8.20
N HIS A 102 -1.66 -15.01 8.57
CA HIS A 102 -3.11 -15.13 8.61
C HIS A 102 -3.71 -14.80 7.25
N LEU A 103 -4.78 -15.51 6.86
CA LEU A 103 -5.43 -15.32 5.56
C LEU A 103 -5.72 -13.84 5.22
N ARG A 104 -6.22 -13.08 6.20
CA ARG A 104 -6.46 -11.64 6.05
C ARG A 104 -5.18 -10.86 5.75
N GLY A 105 -4.13 -11.08 6.53
CA GLY A 105 -2.83 -10.43 6.31
C GLY A 105 -2.31 -10.78 4.91
N ILE A 106 -2.25 -12.06 4.59
CA ILE A 106 -1.83 -12.55 3.26
C ILE A 106 -2.58 -11.83 2.14
N VAL A 107 -3.91 -11.72 2.21
CA VAL A 107 -4.72 -11.01 1.20
C VAL A 107 -4.38 -9.52 1.13
N MET A 108 -4.22 -8.86 2.27
CA MET A 108 -3.96 -7.41 2.33
C MET A 108 -2.55 -7.06 1.88
N GLY A 109 -1.53 -7.77 2.34
CA GLY A 109 -0.15 -7.53 1.96
C GLY A 109 0.13 -7.93 0.51
N SER A 110 -0.24 -9.14 0.10
CA SER A 110 -0.05 -9.57 -1.29
C SER A 110 -0.90 -8.73 -2.25
N GLY A 111 -2.14 -8.41 -1.89
CA GLY A 111 -3.02 -7.57 -2.69
C GLY A 111 -2.46 -6.16 -2.89
N SER A 112 -1.96 -5.54 -1.82
CA SER A 112 -1.32 -4.21 -1.91
C SER A 112 -0.12 -4.23 -2.85
N PHE A 113 0.73 -5.25 -2.75
CA PHE A 113 1.88 -5.41 -3.63
C PHE A 113 1.47 -5.68 -5.09
N ILE A 114 0.54 -6.62 -5.31
CA ILE A 114 0.01 -6.97 -6.64
C ILE A 114 -0.60 -5.76 -7.34
N LEU A 115 -1.48 -5.01 -6.66
CA LEU A 115 -2.09 -3.82 -7.25
C LEU A 115 -1.05 -2.74 -7.54
N ASN A 116 -0.09 -2.51 -6.66
CA ASN A 116 0.96 -1.52 -6.87
C ASN A 116 1.78 -1.88 -8.12
N ILE A 117 2.25 -3.13 -8.24
CA ILE A 117 2.99 -3.61 -9.41
C ILE A 117 2.13 -3.55 -10.67
N PHE A 118 0.88 -4.00 -10.63
CA PHE A 118 -0.04 -3.92 -11.77
C PHE A 118 -0.19 -2.49 -12.28
N LEU A 119 -0.45 -1.54 -11.37
CA LEU A 119 -0.58 -0.13 -11.74
C LEU A 119 0.75 0.43 -12.27
N MET A 120 1.88 0.11 -11.66
CA MET A 120 3.19 0.52 -12.20
C MET A 120 3.39 0.03 -13.63
N LEU A 121 3.10 -1.23 -13.92
CA LEU A 121 3.20 -1.77 -15.27
C LEU A 121 2.18 -1.13 -16.23
N ALA A 122 0.97 -0.82 -15.76
CA ALA A 122 -0.03 -0.09 -16.56
C ALA A 122 0.43 1.34 -16.91
N TYR A 123 1.18 1.99 -16.02
CA TYR A 123 1.77 3.30 -16.23
C TYR A 123 3.21 3.27 -16.77
N ILE A 124 3.73 2.11 -17.23
CA ILE A 124 5.14 1.92 -17.60
C ILE A 124 5.67 2.96 -18.61
N GLY A 125 4.82 3.41 -19.53
CA GLY A 125 5.14 4.45 -20.51
C GLY A 125 5.44 5.83 -19.89
N HIS A 126 5.07 6.08 -18.63
CA HIS A 126 5.41 7.30 -17.91
C HIS A 126 6.77 7.21 -17.20
N TYR A 127 7.36 6.01 -17.09
CA TYR A 127 8.66 5.79 -16.44
C TYR A 127 9.84 5.82 -17.40
N ARG A 128 9.66 6.31 -18.65
CA ARG A 128 10.71 6.26 -19.68
C ARG A 128 12.03 6.86 -19.23
N GLY A 129 11.98 8.06 -18.65
CA GLY A 129 13.15 8.77 -18.12
C GLY A 129 13.81 8.03 -16.96
N VAL A 130 13.02 7.48 -16.04
CA VAL A 130 13.51 6.70 -14.89
C VAL A 130 14.13 5.37 -15.33
N LEU A 131 13.66 4.82 -16.45
CA LEU A 131 14.11 3.56 -17.03
C LEU A 131 15.08 3.77 -18.21
N THR A 132 15.78 4.91 -18.24
CA THR A 132 16.90 5.13 -19.16
C THR A 132 18.14 4.41 -18.67
N VAL A 133 18.85 3.71 -19.56
CA VAL A 133 20.03 2.90 -19.18
C VAL A 133 21.17 3.77 -18.67
N ARG A 134 21.32 4.98 -19.21
CA ARG A 134 22.32 5.97 -18.80
C ARG A 134 21.65 7.33 -18.68
N ALA A 135 21.25 7.69 -17.47
CA ALA A 135 20.75 9.02 -17.16
C ALA A 135 21.92 10.00 -16.99
N THR A 136 21.85 11.15 -17.66
CA THR A 136 22.80 12.26 -17.47
C THR A 136 22.15 13.32 -16.56
N PRO A 137 22.87 13.85 -15.56
CA PRO A 137 22.38 14.97 -14.77
C PRO A 137 22.09 16.18 -15.66
N ASP A 138 20.94 16.81 -15.45
CA ASP A 138 20.54 18.01 -16.18
C ASP A 138 20.06 19.07 -15.19
N LEU A 139 21.02 19.76 -14.59
CA LEU A 139 20.74 20.86 -13.67
C LEU A 139 20.24 22.12 -14.39
N ALA A 140 20.54 22.25 -15.69
CA ALA A 140 20.16 23.40 -16.51
C ALA A 140 18.74 23.28 -17.09
N GLY A 141 18.15 22.08 -17.10
CA GLY A 141 16.84 21.83 -17.70
C GLY A 141 16.90 21.76 -19.23
N GLU A 142 18.08 21.52 -19.80
CA GLU A 142 18.33 21.50 -21.24
C GLU A 142 18.37 20.08 -21.82
N ALA A 143 17.99 19.07 -21.01
CA ALA A 143 17.95 17.68 -21.44
C ALA A 143 17.08 17.52 -22.69
N ALA A 144 17.67 16.92 -23.71
CA ALA A 144 16.91 16.47 -24.86
C ALA A 144 15.79 15.51 -24.42
N PRO A 145 14.65 15.47 -25.15
CA PRO A 145 13.60 14.49 -24.89
C PRO A 145 14.16 13.06 -24.83
N VAL A 146 13.63 12.26 -23.90
CA VAL A 146 14.07 10.87 -23.71
C VAL A 146 13.78 10.05 -24.97
N ASP A 147 14.83 9.58 -25.65
CA ASP A 147 14.72 8.70 -26.81
C ASP A 147 14.24 7.30 -26.40
N ASP A 148 13.28 6.78 -27.16
CA ASP A 148 12.70 5.45 -27.03
C ASP A 148 13.75 4.34 -27.05
N SER A 149 14.83 4.51 -27.83
CA SER A 149 15.91 3.51 -27.93
C SER A 149 16.75 3.41 -26.65
N SER A 150 16.80 4.49 -25.86
CA SER A 150 17.60 4.60 -24.63
C SER A 150 16.88 4.05 -23.40
N SER A 151 15.57 3.80 -23.51
CA SER A 151 14.71 3.36 -22.41
C SER A 151 14.22 1.94 -22.62
N VAL A 152 14.23 1.12 -21.56
CA VAL A 152 13.66 -0.23 -21.62
C VAL A 152 12.13 -0.26 -21.52
N ALA A 153 11.50 0.87 -21.16
CA ALA A 153 10.05 0.94 -20.93
C ALA A 153 9.19 0.49 -22.13
N PRO A 154 9.47 0.89 -23.38
CA PRO A 154 8.67 0.47 -24.54
C PRO A 154 8.80 -1.03 -24.83
N ALA A 155 9.99 -1.60 -24.62
CA ALA A 155 10.22 -3.03 -24.80
C ALA A 155 9.44 -3.86 -23.75
N LEU A 156 9.48 -3.43 -22.49
CA LEU A 156 8.69 -4.03 -21.40
C LEU A 156 7.19 -3.93 -21.68
N ALA A 157 6.70 -2.77 -22.10
CA ALA A 157 5.29 -2.56 -22.43
C ALA A 157 4.80 -3.53 -23.53
N ARG A 158 5.59 -3.69 -24.59
CA ARG A 158 5.29 -4.64 -25.67
C ARG A 158 5.28 -6.08 -25.17
N GLY A 159 6.31 -6.49 -24.44
CA GLY A 159 6.43 -7.85 -23.91
C GLY A 159 5.28 -8.24 -22.96
N LEU A 160 4.89 -7.32 -22.09
CA LEU A 160 3.86 -7.57 -21.07
C LEU A 160 2.42 -7.41 -21.58
N SER A 161 2.23 -6.76 -22.74
CA SER A 161 0.90 -6.41 -23.28
C SER A 161 -0.10 -7.57 -23.33
N ARG A 162 0.37 -8.80 -23.59
CA ARG A 162 -0.46 -10.01 -23.65
C ARG A 162 -0.90 -10.52 -22.27
N ILE A 163 -0.09 -10.29 -21.24
CA ILE A 163 -0.32 -10.76 -19.86
C ILE A 163 -1.15 -9.75 -19.07
N MET A 164 -1.03 -8.45 -19.40
CA MET A 164 -1.68 -7.36 -18.68
C MET A 164 -3.19 -7.54 -18.43
N PRO A 165 -4.03 -8.04 -19.37
CA PRO A 165 -5.46 -8.23 -19.11
C PRO A 165 -5.73 -9.24 -17.98
N PHE A 166 -5.01 -10.36 -17.98
CA PHE A 166 -5.13 -11.38 -16.94
C PHE A 166 -4.61 -10.87 -15.60
N PHE A 167 -3.48 -10.17 -15.63
CA PHE A 167 -2.93 -9.57 -14.43
C PHE A 167 -3.85 -8.50 -13.83
N GLY A 168 -4.48 -7.69 -14.67
CA GLY A 168 -5.48 -6.70 -14.27
C GLY A 168 -6.72 -7.33 -13.67
N ALA A 169 -7.25 -8.41 -14.26
CA ALA A 169 -8.37 -9.14 -13.68
C ALA A 169 -8.04 -9.71 -12.29
N PHE A 170 -6.86 -10.30 -12.14
CA PHE A 170 -6.38 -10.80 -10.85
C PHE A 170 -6.16 -9.68 -9.83
N ALA A 171 -5.59 -8.55 -10.25
CA ALA A 171 -5.43 -7.38 -9.39
C ALA A 171 -6.78 -6.83 -8.91
N ILE A 172 -7.80 -6.77 -9.79
CA ILE A 172 -9.15 -6.38 -9.39
C ILE A 172 -9.75 -7.37 -8.39
N LEU A 173 -9.60 -8.68 -8.61
CA LEU A 173 -10.07 -9.69 -7.67
C LEU A 173 -9.46 -9.49 -6.27
N MET A 174 -8.14 -9.29 -6.21
CA MET A 174 -7.44 -8.97 -4.96
C MET A 174 -7.97 -7.68 -4.33
N ALA A 175 -8.20 -6.64 -5.14
CA ALA A 175 -8.75 -5.37 -4.67
C ALA A 175 -10.14 -5.53 -4.04
N VAL A 176 -11.01 -6.33 -4.66
CA VAL A 176 -12.35 -6.63 -4.14
C VAL A 176 -12.24 -7.37 -2.81
N ALA A 177 -11.38 -8.39 -2.72
CA ALA A 177 -11.16 -9.14 -1.49
C ALA A 177 -10.64 -8.24 -0.35
N MET A 178 -9.71 -7.33 -0.66
CA MET A 178 -9.20 -6.36 0.31
C MET A 178 -10.30 -5.40 0.78
N LEU A 179 -11.08 -4.83 -0.14
CA LEU A 179 -12.19 -3.94 0.23
C LEU A 179 -13.26 -4.65 1.06
N TYR A 180 -13.53 -5.92 0.76
CA TYR A 180 -14.41 -6.75 1.58
C TYR A 180 -13.90 -6.82 3.02
N PHE A 181 -12.64 -7.21 3.23
CA PHE A 181 -12.05 -7.26 4.58
C PHE A 181 -12.08 -5.90 5.28
N VAL A 182 -11.66 -4.83 4.61
CA VAL A 182 -11.67 -3.47 5.17
C VAL A 182 -13.08 -3.06 5.60
N THR A 183 -14.07 -3.29 4.74
CA THR A 183 -15.47 -2.92 5.02
C THR A 183 -16.03 -3.75 6.17
N THR A 184 -15.79 -5.06 6.20
CA THR A 184 -16.21 -5.93 7.31
C THR A 184 -15.60 -5.46 8.64
N LEU A 185 -14.32 -5.09 8.67
CA LEU A 185 -13.69 -4.59 9.90
C LEU A 185 -14.22 -3.22 10.32
N MET A 186 -14.54 -2.34 9.37
CA MET A 186 -15.17 -1.06 9.68
C MET A 186 -16.56 -1.25 10.27
N ILE A 187 -17.37 -2.16 9.70
CA ILE A 187 -18.71 -2.48 10.21
C ILE A 187 -18.59 -3.11 11.60
N GLN A 188 -17.68 -4.06 11.79
CA GLN A 188 -17.44 -4.70 13.08
C GLN A 188 -17.05 -3.67 14.14
N TYR A 189 -16.15 -2.74 13.80
CA TYR A 189 -15.75 -1.67 14.69
C TYR A 189 -16.89 -0.68 14.98
N ALA A 190 -17.73 -0.36 14.00
CA ALA A 190 -18.89 0.50 14.21
C ALA A 190 -19.96 -0.14 15.11
N GLN A 191 -20.14 -1.46 15.02
CA GLN A 191 -21.12 -2.21 15.82
C GLN A 191 -20.61 -2.49 17.24
N ASN A 192 -19.31 -2.81 17.35
CA ASN A 192 -18.65 -3.09 18.61
C ASN A 192 -17.35 -2.30 18.63
N PRO A 193 -17.40 -0.99 18.93
CA PRO A 193 -16.20 -0.21 19.12
C PRO A 193 -15.55 -0.75 20.39
N LEU A 194 -14.64 -1.71 20.21
CA LEU A 194 -13.87 -2.26 21.31
C LEU A 194 -13.17 -1.06 21.96
N PRO A 195 -13.46 -0.76 23.24
CA PRO A 195 -12.66 0.23 23.94
C PRO A 195 -11.21 -0.26 23.92
N LEU A 196 -10.24 0.66 23.86
CA LEU A 196 -8.81 0.31 23.76
C LEU A 196 -8.37 -0.70 24.83
N SER A 197 -9.05 -0.72 25.97
CA SER A 197 -8.88 -1.65 27.10
C SER A 197 -9.40 -3.08 26.86
N ALA A 198 -10.23 -3.34 25.85
CA ALA A 198 -10.81 -4.66 25.58
C ALA A 198 -9.99 -5.51 24.61
N LEU A 199 -8.97 -4.94 23.96
CA LEU A 199 -8.01 -5.67 23.13
C LEU A 199 -6.95 -6.41 23.96
N HIS A 200 -6.87 -6.14 25.28
CA HIS A 200 -6.06 -6.87 26.25
C HIS A 200 -6.85 -7.13 27.53
N PRO A 201 -7.14 -8.39 27.91
CA PRO A 201 -7.60 -8.69 29.27
C PRO A 201 -6.53 -8.23 30.29
N PRO A 202 -6.92 -7.81 31.51
CA PRO A 202 -5.95 -7.41 32.53
C PRO A 202 -4.94 -8.53 32.74
N SER A 203 -3.66 -8.17 32.84
CA SER A 203 -2.59 -9.12 33.20
C SER A 203 -2.98 -9.87 34.48
N PRO A 204 -2.84 -11.21 34.52
CA PRO A 204 -3.16 -11.97 35.73
C PRO A 204 -2.37 -11.39 36.91
N PRO A 205 -2.98 -11.33 38.12
CA PRO A 205 -2.30 -10.80 39.29
C PRO A 205 -0.99 -11.57 39.53
N PRO A 206 0.05 -10.91 40.05
CA PRO A 206 1.32 -11.58 40.33
C PRO A 206 1.06 -12.78 41.24
N ALA A 207 1.59 -13.95 40.85
CA ALA A 207 1.55 -15.13 41.68
C ALA A 207 2.28 -14.81 42.99
N HIS A 208 1.53 -14.74 44.08
CA HIS A 208 2.04 -14.59 45.45
C HIS A 208 2.76 -15.85 45.90
#